data_AF-A0A2A6CPQ5-F1
#
_entry.id   AF-A0A2A6CPQ5-F1
#
_cell.length_a   1.000
_cell.length_b   1.000
_cell.length_c   1.000
_cell.angle_alpha   90.00
_cell.angle_beta   90.00
_cell.angle_gamma   90.00
#
_symmetry.space_group_name_H-M   'P 1'
#
loop_
_entity.id
_entity.type
_entity.pdbx_description
1 polymer ?
#
loop_
_entity_poly.entity_id
_entity_poly.type
_entity_poly.pdbx_seq_one_letter_code
_entity_poly.pdbx_strand_id
1 'polypeptide(L)'
;MTDDELLAAFDLFNLIFITILLVITWPLAIFVYAKLIFCPPYSISYTFKLIVVNGVTELLCCTTFLVNYQIATFAFARPLIVLLQDKKFGYPMKAFDIMTNGIGQHTAFFVALNRLTTITSITRKGSDALFFYASIIISTLLSSLKILNLFVFSNQYYMETDFGAGPIFIPRVEVYSEIYRTILDAENAVVACSTLVLNVALAVFLARRQLSVDKAENRRRVSSFKAERGLIITSFVSYLFYALFFVNSIVARYFDVTLCGYAQFLFLGLASVTPFWCLMIFASSIRRALIILWMLSQVIMNVSIIFYSMIFMFIEHESVPEFIHLPGHRRMYVENSLRFYYVSCFFEFGISFERVEQGLAQLKHVYFLKISNSGFSRVLMTMNIVIFHIEPPLAPDDKIDVFELCQTQPDLLDSLANSLIFISSHISVETAKLLYGSLISHFITEGPDTLQCAIGTVVSNVVDIGAFYMNIRVYFNCKRRNHIVEDTTLNGRYQIKEVYAITRAMLPVYCIGSVVKIPVATITWLFLFDVVNYAWSEIVCTVACVSSCGVTSALFMRFHSVIRGRVARIFKRTYRDAEQQSSVVVPQTAEETTSAYFRIINGMWE
;
A
#
# COMPACT_ATOMS: atom_id res chain seq x y z
N MET A 1 0.47 35.53 9.06
CA MET A 1 0.52 34.81 7.78
C MET A 1 -0.60 35.40 6.93
N THR A 2 -0.27 35.98 5.78
CA THR A 2 -1.29 36.49 4.85
C THR A 2 -2.03 35.32 4.18
N ASP A 3 -3.21 35.56 3.61
CA ASP A 3 -3.96 34.52 2.89
C ASP A 3 -3.12 33.93 1.73
N ASP A 4 -2.30 34.76 1.08
CA ASP A 4 -1.38 34.33 0.02
C ASP A 4 -0.28 33.39 0.53
N GLU A 5 0.29 33.67 1.71
CA GLU A 5 1.27 32.79 2.35
C GLU A 5 0.65 31.44 2.75
N LEU A 6 -0.61 31.43 3.19
CA LEU A 6 -1.34 30.19 3.49
C LEU A 6 -1.58 29.36 2.23
N LEU A 7 -1.99 30.00 1.13
CA LEU A 7 -2.21 29.33 -0.15
C LEU A 7 -0.91 28.76 -0.70
N ALA A 8 0.19 29.52 -0.64
CA ALA A 8 1.51 29.05 -1.07
C ALA A 8 2.00 27.85 -0.22
N ALA A 9 1.81 27.90 1.11
CA ALA A 9 2.15 26.79 1.99
C ALA A 9 1.30 25.53 1.69
N PHE A 10 0.01 25.72 1.42
CA PHE A 10 -0.90 24.63 1.03
C PHE A 10 -0.52 24.02 -0.33
N ASP A 11 -0.18 24.86 -1.31
CA ASP A 11 0.24 24.42 -2.64
C ASP A 11 1.56 23.62 -2.59
N LEU A 12 2.53 24.10 -1.80
CA LEU A 12 3.80 23.40 -1.55
C LEU A 12 3.57 22.06 -0.86
N PHE A 13 2.71 22.02 0.16
CA PHE A 13 2.35 20.78 0.84
C PHE A 13 1.73 19.77 -0.14
N ASN A 14 0.77 20.21 -0.97
CA ASN A 14 0.13 19.35 -1.97
C ASN A 14 1.14 18.82 -2.99
N LEU A 15 2.04 19.68 -3.48
CA LEU A 15 3.12 19.28 -4.38
C LEU A 15 3.97 18.17 -3.76
N ILE A 16 4.51 18.40 -2.56
CA ILE A 16 5.41 17.44 -1.89
C ILE A 16 4.66 16.14 -1.60
N PHE A 17 3.46 16.24 -1.02
CA PHE A 17 2.67 15.09 -0.61
C PHE A 17 2.27 14.19 -1.79
N ILE A 18 1.68 14.76 -2.85
CA ILE A 18 1.27 13.99 -4.03
C ILE A 18 2.48 13.46 -4.80
N THR A 19 3.58 14.21 -4.88
CA THR A 19 4.81 13.72 -5.54
C THR A 19 5.37 12.50 -4.82
N ILE A 20 5.47 12.54 -3.48
CA ILE A 20 5.92 11.37 -2.70
C ILE A 20 4.98 10.18 -2.93
N LEU A 21 3.67 10.40 -2.89
CA LEU A 21 2.68 9.35 -3.16
C LEU A 21 2.85 8.76 -4.57
N LEU A 22 3.05 9.57 -5.60
CA LEU A 22 3.26 9.11 -6.98
C LEU A 22 4.57 8.33 -7.13
N VAL A 23 5.67 8.83 -6.57
CA VAL A 23 6.99 8.15 -6.62
C VAL A 23 6.92 6.77 -5.98
N ILE A 24 6.18 6.62 -4.88
CA ILE A 24 5.97 5.32 -4.24
C ILE A 24 4.99 4.46 -5.06
N THR A 25 3.91 5.06 -5.57
CA THR A 25 2.81 4.33 -6.21
C THR A 25 3.19 3.78 -7.58
N TRP A 26 3.90 4.54 -8.41
CA TRP A 26 4.27 4.14 -9.78
C TRP A 26 4.97 2.77 -9.89
N PRO A 27 6.09 2.50 -9.20
CA PRO A 27 6.80 1.22 -9.33
C PRO A 27 5.94 0.05 -8.83
N LEU A 28 5.19 0.25 -7.76
CA LEU A 28 4.33 -0.78 -7.20
C LEU A 28 3.11 -1.04 -8.10
N ALA A 29 2.52 0.01 -8.68
CA ALA A 29 1.42 -0.08 -9.64
C ALA A 29 1.85 -0.80 -10.91
N ILE A 30 3.01 -0.47 -11.48
CA ILE A 30 3.57 -1.18 -12.65
C ILE A 30 3.68 -2.67 -12.37
N PHE A 31 4.25 -3.05 -11.22
CA PHE A 31 4.38 -4.46 -10.84
C PHE A 31 3.03 -5.17 -10.71
N VAL A 32 2.06 -4.54 -10.03
CA VAL A 32 0.72 -5.11 -9.84
C VAL A 32 -0.04 -5.22 -11.17
N TYR A 33 0.01 -4.17 -11.99
CA TYR A 33 -0.68 -4.13 -13.28
C TYR A 33 -0.08 -5.11 -14.28
N ALA A 34 1.25 -5.25 -14.32
CA ALA A 34 1.92 -6.30 -15.09
C ALA A 34 1.43 -7.69 -14.65
N LYS A 35 1.35 -7.94 -13.33
CA LYS A 35 0.83 -9.21 -12.81
C LYS A 35 -0.63 -9.45 -13.21
N LEU A 36 -1.49 -8.44 -13.16
CA LEU A 36 -2.89 -8.57 -13.57
C LEU A 36 -3.05 -8.82 -15.08
N ILE A 37 -2.19 -8.24 -15.91
CA ILE A 37 -2.21 -8.42 -17.37
C ILE A 37 -1.64 -9.77 -17.78
N PHE A 38 -0.51 -10.19 -17.21
CA PHE A 38 0.28 -11.31 -17.72
C PHE A 38 0.09 -12.62 -16.95
N CYS A 39 -0.26 -12.59 -15.66
CA CYS A 39 -0.34 -13.82 -14.86
C CYS A 39 -1.74 -14.46 -14.89
N PRO A 40 -1.86 -15.72 -15.31
CA PRO A 40 -3.06 -16.52 -15.04
C PRO A 40 -3.29 -16.64 -13.52
N PRO A 41 -4.54 -16.64 -13.03
CA PRO A 41 -5.80 -16.61 -13.78
C PRO A 41 -6.30 -15.20 -14.14
N TYR A 42 -5.61 -14.13 -13.72
CA TYR A 42 -6.10 -12.75 -13.87
C TYR A 42 -6.13 -12.29 -15.33
N SER A 43 -5.13 -12.69 -16.11
CA SER A 43 -4.98 -12.36 -17.53
C SER A 43 -6.15 -12.80 -18.41
N ILE A 44 -6.97 -13.75 -17.93
CA ILE A 44 -8.14 -14.27 -18.64
C ILE A 44 -9.36 -13.35 -18.46
N SER A 45 -9.45 -12.63 -17.33
CA SER A 45 -10.59 -11.75 -17.05
C SER A 45 -10.38 -10.36 -17.64
N TYR A 46 -11.22 -10.01 -18.62
CA TYR A 46 -11.22 -8.68 -19.24
C TYR A 46 -11.61 -7.56 -18.26
N THR A 47 -12.32 -7.88 -17.18
CA THR A 47 -12.61 -6.94 -16.09
C THR A 47 -11.34 -6.43 -15.41
N PHE A 48 -10.38 -7.32 -15.14
CA PHE A 48 -9.09 -6.90 -14.57
C PHE A 48 -8.29 -6.06 -15.56
N LYS A 49 -8.32 -6.39 -16.86
CA LYS A 49 -7.68 -5.57 -17.89
C LYS A 49 -8.26 -4.16 -17.93
N LEU A 50 -9.59 -4.02 -17.84
CA LEU A 50 -10.25 -2.72 -17.81
C LEU A 50 -9.86 -1.90 -16.57
N ILE A 51 -9.79 -2.54 -15.40
CA ILE A 51 -9.32 -1.91 -14.16
C ILE A 51 -7.88 -1.42 -14.30
N VAL A 52 -7.01 -2.20 -14.95
CA VAL A 52 -5.62 -1.80 -15.20
C VAL A 52 -5.55 -0.59 -16.15
N VAL A 53 -6.33 -0.58 -17.23
CA VAL A 53 -6.37 0.59 -18.14
C VAL A 53 -6.83 1.84 -17.40
N ASN A 54 -7.90 1.76 -16.60
CA ASN A 54 -8.37 2.87 -15.79
C ASN A 54 -7.29 3.35 -14.81
N GLY A 55 -6.68 2.43 -14.05
CA GLY A 55 -5.64 2.79 -13.08
C GLY A 55 -4.39 3.41 -13.71
N VAL A 56 -3.94 2.91 -14.86
CA VAL A 56 -2.81 3.49 -15.60
C VAL A 56 -3.14 4.89 -16.11
N THR A 57 -4.34 5.08 -16.66
CA THR A 57 -4.75 6.39 -17.20
C THR A 57 -4.96 7.44 -16.11
N GLU A 58 -5.48 7.06 -14.94
CA GLU A 58 -5.57 7.93 -13.76
C GLU A 58 -4.19 8.33 -13.19
N LEU A 59 -3.24 7.39 -13.14
CA LEU A 59 -1.87 7.69 -12.70
C LEU A 59 -1.14 8.59 -13.70
N LEU A 60 -1.32 8.35 -15.00
CA LEU A 60 -0.79 9.21 -16.05
C LEU A 60 -1.40 10.61 -15.96
N CYS A 61 -2.72 10.72 -15.81
CA CYS A 61 -3.42 12.00 -15.66
C CYS A 61 -2.91 12.79 -14.44
N CYS A 62 -2.72 12.13 -13.30
CA CYS A 62 -2.14 12.80 -12.13
C CYS A 62 -0.70 13.27 -12.37
N THR A 63 0.10 12.46 -13.07
CA THR A 63 1.49 12.80 -13.42
C THR A 63 1.55 13.97 -14.41
N THR A 64 0.68 13.99 -15.42
CA THR A 64 0.61 15.08 -16.39
C THR A 64 0.08 16.35 -15.75
N PHE A 65 -0.87 16.23 -14.83
CA PHE A 65 -1.37 17.37 -14.06
C PHE A 65 -0.28 17.98 -13.18
N LEU A 66 0.49 17.14 -12.47
CA LEU A 66 1.64 17.55 -11.67
C LEU A 66 2.63 18.36 -12.53
N VAL A 67 2.97 17.87 -13.73
CA VAL A 67 3.97 18.53 -14.59
C VAL A 67 3.41 19.79 -15.26
N ASN A 68 2.18 19.76 -15.79
CA ASN A 68 1.62 20.86 -16.57
C ASN A 68 1.07 22.01 -15.71
N TYR A 69 0.56 21.71 -14.52
CA TYR A 69 -0.14 22.69 -13.68
C TYR A 69 0.62 22.94 -12.39
N GLN A 70 0.86 21.91 -11.58
CA GLN A 70 1.39 22.09 -10.23
C GLN A 70 2.85 22.58 -10.24
N ILE A 71 3.72 21.99 -11.05
CA ILE A 71 5.13 22.40 -11.11
C ILE A 71 5.25 23.82 -11.69
N ALA A 72 4.35 24.21 -12.60
CA ALA A 72 4.38 25.52 -13.25
C ALA A 72 4.12 26.70 -12.29
N THR A 73 3.51 26.46 -11.13
CA THR A 73 3.26 27.49 -10.10
C THR A 73 4.50 27.84 -9.28
N PHE A 74 5.63 27.16 -9.47
CA PHE A 74 6.85 27.40 -8.70
C PHE A 74 7.96 28.03 -9.56
N ALA A 75 8.62 29.06 -9.01
CA ALA A 75 9.68 29.81 -9.70
C ALA A 75 10.85 28.93 -10.18
N PHE A 76 11.20 27.85 -9.45
CA PHE A 76 12.28 26.95 -9.84
C PHE A 76 12.00 26.20 -11.16
N ALA A 77 10.73 26.02 -11.52
CA ALA A 77 10.32 25.33 -12.73
C ALA A 77 10.35 26.22 -13.98
N ARG A 78 10.55 27.53 -13.81
CA ARG A 78 10.54 28.52 -14.90
C ARG A 78 11.43 28.11 -16.09
N PRO A 79 12.70 27.69 -15.90
CA PRO A 79 13.55 27.29 -17.03
C PRO A 79 12.98 26.10 -17.83
N LEU A 80 12.33 25.15 -17.14
CA LEU A 80 11.67 24.01 -17.78
C LEU A 80 10.46 24.47 -18.59
N ILE A 81 9.60 25.34 -18.04
CA ILE A 81 8.42 25.83 -18.75
C ILE A 81 8.80 26.66 -19.97
N VAL A 82 9.78 27.57 -19.86
CA VAL A 82 10.30 28.34 -21.00
C VAL A 82 10.83 27.40 -22.08
N LEU A 83 11.60 26.36 -21.71
CA LEU A 83 12.07 25.35 -22.66
C LEU A 83 10.91 24.63 -23.36
N LEU A 84 9.86 24.27 -22.61
CA LEU A 84 8.66 23.63 -23.18
C LEU A 84 7.89 24.55 -24.13
N GLN A 85 7.85 25.86 -23.84
CA GLN A 85 7.25 26.87 -24.72
C GLN A 85 8.07 27.07 -26.00
N ASP A 86 9.39 27.26 -25.86
CA ASP A 86 10.31 27.49 -26.99
C ASP A 86 10.29 26.32 -27.98
N LYS A 87 10.17 25.09 -27.46
CA LYS A 87 10.08 23.87 -28.26
C LYS A 87 8.65 23.52 -28.69
N LYS A 88 7.65 24.34 -28.34
CA LYS A 88 6.22 24.11 -28.63
C LYS A 88 5.70 22.77 -28.08
N PHE A 89 6.30 22.24 -27.01
CA PHE A 89 5.86 21.01 -26.34
C PHE A 89 4.63 21.20 -25.45
N GLY A 90 4.27 22.44 -25.11
CA GLY A 90 3.08 22.73 -24.30
C GLY A 90 1.79 22.15 -24.88
N TYR A 91 1.60 22.23 -26.21
CA TYR A 91 0.42 21.69 -26.90
C TYR A 91 0.34 20.16 -26.84
N PRO A 92 1.37 19.40 -27.26
CA PRO A 92 1.39 17.94 -27.09
C PRO A 92 1.17 17.47 -25.66
N MET A 93 1.82 18.12 -24.67
CA MET A 93 1.69 17.74 -23.27
C MET A 93 0.26 17.96 -22.75
N LYS A 94 -0.38 19.06 -23.16
CA LYS A 94 -1.79 19.29 -22.82
C LYS A 94 -2.72 18.33 -23.53
N ALA A 95 -2.50 18.07 -24.82
CA ALA A 95 -3.31 17.13 -25.58
C ALA A 95 -3.26 15.74 -24.91
N PHE A 96 -2.07 15.32 -24.47
CA PHE A 96 -1.89 14.07 -23.73
C PHE A 96 -2.59 14.09 -22.35
N ASP A 97 -2.51 15.19 -21.60
CA ASP A 97 -3.22 15.37 -20.34
C ASP A 97 -4.75 15.30 -20.51
N ILE A 98 -5.29 16.04 -21.47
CA ILE A 98 -6.73 16.05 -21.79
C ILE A 98 -7.19 14.66 -22.24
N MET A 99 -6.39 13.98 -23.07
CA MET A 99 -6.70 12.63 -23.55
C MET A 99 -6.70 11.61 -22.42
N THR A 100 -5.68 11.61 -21.56
CA THR A 100 -5.57 10.66 -20.44
C THR A 100 -6.66 10.90 -19.40
N ASN A 101 -6.97 12.17 -19.09
CA ASN A 101 -8.09 12.53 -18.21
C ASN A 101 -9.44 12.07 -18.79
N GLY A 102 -9.67 12.31 -20.10
CA GLY A 102 -10.87 11.81 -20.79
C GLY A 102 -10.99 10.29 -20.70
N ILE A 103 -9.93 9.56 -21.04
CA ILE A 103 -9.96 8.09 -21.04
C ILE A 103 -10.17 7.57 -19.63
N GLY A 104 -9.49 8.14 -18.63
CA GLY A 104 -9.69 7.78 -17.22
C GLY A 104 -11.15 7.93 -16.78
N GLN A 105 -11.76 9.08 -17.08
CA GLN A 105 -13.15 9.34 -16.73
C GLN A 105 -14.15 8.35 -17.37
N HIS A 106 -14.01 8.08 -18.67
CA HIS A 106 -14.92 7.15 -19.36
C HIS A 106 -14.65 5.68 -18.99
N THR A 107 -13.39 5.29 -18.81
CA THR A 107 -13.07 3.92 -18.39
C THR A 107 -13.53 3.65 -16.97
N ALA A 108 -13.51 4.63 -16.06
CA ALA A 108 -14.08 4.50 -14.72
C ALA A 108 -15.59 4.18 -14.75
N PHE A 109 -16.33 4.87 -15.63
CA PHE A 109 -17.74 4.58 -15.89
C PHE A 109 -17.94 3.13 -16.36
N PHE A 110 -17.16 2.68 -17.36
CA PHE A 110 -17.28 1.32 -17.88
C PHE A 110 -16.83 0.25 -16.88
N VAL A 111 -15.86 0.54 -16.00
CA VAL A 111 -15.50 -0.35 -14.89
C VAL A 111 -16.69 -0.53 -13.95
N ALA A 112 -17.37 0.55 -13.56
CA ALA A 112 -18.54 0.48 -12.71
C ALA A 112 -19.69 -0.29 -13.39
N LEU A 113 -19.94 -0.02 -14.66
CA LEU A 113 -20.98 -0.69 -15.46
C LEU A 113 -20.70 -2.18 -15.64
N ASN A 114 -19.46 -2.56 -15.96
CA ASN A 114 -19.06 -3.95 -16.12
C ASN A 114 -19.26 -4.74 -14.81
N ARG A 115 -18.88 -4.14 -13.67
CA ARG A 115 -19.05 -4.76 -12.36
C ARG A 115 -20.53 -4.93 -12.02
N LEU A 116 -21.36 -3.91 -12.27
CA LEU A 116 -22.80 -4.01 -12.07
C LEU A 116 -23.40 -5.13 -12.92
N THR A 117 -23.06 -5.16 -14.21
CA THR A 117 -23.49 -6.19 -15.17
C THR A 117 -23.07 -7.58 -14.71
N THR A 118 -21.82 -7.75 -14.26
CA THR A 118 -21.31 -9.03 -13.74
C THR A 118 -22.12 -9.50 -12.52
N ILE A 119 -22.51 -8.59 -11.63
CA ILE A 119 -23.29 -8.92 -10.43
C ILE A 119 -24.75 -9.23 -10.76
N THR A 120 -25.37 -8.50 -11.69
CA THR A 120 -26.78 -8.69 -12.07
C THR A 120 -26.98 -9.88 -13.00
N SER A 121 -26.01 -10.17 -13.86
CA SER A 121 -26.14 -11.13 -14.97
C SER A 121 -25.36 -12.42 -14.75
N ILE A 122 -25.19 -12.86 -13.50
CA ILE A 122 -24.50 -14.12 -13.13
C ILE A 122 -25.02 -15.33 -13.94
N THR A 123 -26.27 -15.28 -14.40
CA THR A 123 -26.91 -16.34 -15.20
C THR A 123 -26.60 -16.29 -16.70
N ARG A 124 -26.15 -15.15 -17.24
CA ARG A 124 -25.78 -15.00 -18.66
C ARG A 124 -24.27 -14.86 -18.81
N LYS A 125 -23.61 -15.92 -19.29
CA LYS A 125 -22.23 -15.85 -19.78
C LYS A 125 -22.21 -15.02 -21.07
N GLY A 126 -22.10 -13.71 -20.93
CA GLY A 126 -21.82 -12.81 -22.05
C GLY A 126 -20.36 -12.91 -22.51
N SER A 127 -20.06 -12.30 -23.67
CA SER A 127 -18.68 -12.14 -24.13
C SER A 127 -18.05 -10.93 -23.45
N ASP A 128 -17.39 -11.15 -22.30
CA ASP A 128 -16.65 -10.09 -21.56
C ASP A 128 -15.60 -9.38 -22.43
N ALA A 129 -15.06 -10.09 -23.42
CA ALA A 129 -14.11 -9.54 -24.39
C ALA A 129 -14.74 -8.41 -25.22
N LEU A 130 -15.96 -8.63 -25.75
CA LEU A 130 -16.66 -7.64 -26.55
C LEU A 130 -16.94 -6.36 -25.74
N PHE A 131 -17.41 -6.52 -24.49
CA PHE A 131 -17.65 -5.39 -23.60
C PHE A 131 -16.35 -4.59 -23.38
N PHE A 132 -15.24 -5.27 -23.14
CA PHE A 132 -13.94 -4.62 -22.97
C PHE A 132 -13.52 -3.82 -24.20
N TYR A 133 -13.49 -4.41 -25.39
CA TYR A 133 -13.07 -3.68 -26.59
C TYR A 133 -14.00 -2.50 -26.91
N ALA A 134 -15.32 -2.69 -26.77
CA ALA A 134 -16.29 -1.62 -26.95
C ALA A 134 -16.05 -0.47 -25.95
N SER A 135 -15.80 -0.78 -24.68
CA SER A 135 -15.53 0.24 -23.66
C SER A 135 -14.28 1.08 -23.96
N ILE A 136 -13.21 0.46 -24.46
CA ILE A 136 -11.97 1.16 -24.82
C ILE A 136 -12.17 2.06 -26.05
N ILE A 137 -12.84 1.55 -27.09
CA ILE A 137 -13.13 2.31 -28.31
C ILE A 137 -14.00 3.52 -28.00
N ILE A 138 -15.10 3.32 -27.26
CA ILE A 138 -16.01 4.42 -26.89
C ILE A 138 -15.30 5.44 -26.01
N SER A 139 -14.52 5.00 -25.01
CA SER A 139 -13.76 5.90 -24.14
C SER A 139 -12.76 6.75 -24.94
N THR A 140 -12.08 6.16 -25.92
CA THR A 140 -11.14 6.87 -26.78
C THR A 140 -11.84 7.86 -27.71
N LEU A 141 -12.98 7.47 -28.29
CA LEU A 141 -13.77 8.31 -29.19
C LEU A 141 -14.41 9.49 -28.48
N LEU A 142 -14.90 9.33 -27.25
CA LEU A 142 -15.42 10.44 -26.46
C LEU A 142 -14.29 11.38 -26.01
N SER A 143 -13.14 10.82 -25.59
CA SER A 143 -11.97 11.62 -25.20
C SER A 143 -11.39 12.44 -26.35
N SER A 144 -11.50 11.97 -27.59
CA SER A 144 -10.99 12.70 -28.76
C SER A 144 -11.80 13.97 -29.05
N LEU A 145 -13.06 14.08 -28.59
CA LEU A 145 -13.83 15.33 -28.63
C LEU A 145 -13.14 16.43 -27.82
N LYS A 146 -12.57 16.09 -26.66
CA LYS A 146 -11.82 17.04 -25.82
C LYS A 146 -10.53 17.50 -26.51
N ILE A 147 -9.88 16.61 -27.27
CA ILE A 147 -8.70 16.96 -28.08
C ILE A 147 -9.11 17.87 -29.24
N LEU A 148 -10.22 17.58 -29.92
CA LEU A 148 -10.76 18.42 -30.98
C LEU A 148 -11.06 19.84 -30.46
N ASN A 149 -11.61 19.97 -29.25
CA ASN A 149 -11.80 21.25 -28.59
C ASN A 149 -10.49 22.02 -28.42
N LEU A 150 -9.43 21.34 -27.97
CA LEU A 150 -8.14 21.96 -27.75
C LEU A 150 -7.53 22.54 -29.04
N PHE A 151 -7.69 21.85 -30.18
CA PHE A 151 -7.06 22.26 -31.43
C PHE A 151 -7.93 23.18 -32.30
N VAL A 152 -9.26 23.10 -32.19
CA VAL A 152 -10.19 23.83 -33.09
C VAL A 152 -10.87 25.00 -32.39
N PHE A 153 -11.28 24.82 -31.13
CA PHE A 153 -12.19 25.74 -30.44
C PHE A 153 -11.56 26.43 -29.24
N SER A 154 -10.31 26.12 -28.93
CA SER A 154 -9.59 26.69 -27.79
C SER A 154 -8.18 27.08 -28.19
N ASN A 155 -7.60 28.00 -27.45
CA ASN A 155 -6.19 28.35 -27.53
C ASN A 155 -5.58 28.24 -26.14
N GLN A 156 -4.40 27.65 -26.07
CA GLN A 156 -3.69 27.48 -24.82
C GLN A 156 -2.40 28.29 -24.85
N TYR A 157 -2.15 29.00 -23.77
CA TYR A 157 -0.88 29.67 -23.52
C TYR A 157 -0.58 29.62 -22.03
N TYR A 158 0.69 29.82 -21.67
CA TYR A 158 1.07 30.08 -20.29
C TYR A 158 1.14 31.59 -20.10
N MET A 159 0.44 32.09 -19.09
CA MET A 159 0.50 33.49 -18.68
C MET A 159 1.57 33.64 -17.61
N GLU A 160 2.61 34.43 -17.88
CA GLU A 160 3.60 34.79 -16.85
C GLU A 160 2.94 35.78 -15.88
N THR A 161 2.96 35.49 -14.59
CA THR A 161 2.41 36.34 -13.52
C THR A 161 3.44 36.43 -12.40
N ASP A 162 3.67 37.62 -11.86
CA ASP A 162 4.62 37.84 -10.75
C ASP A 162 3.85 38.07 -9.44
N PHE A 163 4.07 37.20 -8.46
CA PHE A 163 3.51 37.28 -7.10
C PHE A 163 4.55 37.75 -6.08
N GLY A 164 5.64 38.39 -6.51
CA GLY A 164 6.69 38.93 -5.64
C GLY A 164 7.77 37.92 -5.23
N ALA A 165 7.53 36.61 -5.40
CA ALA A 165 8.54 35.55 -5.28
C ALA A 165 9.26 35.24 -6.62
N GLY A 166 9.00 36.06 -7.64
CA GLY A 166 9.45 35.88 -9.01
C GLY A 166 8.32 35.46 -9.95
N PRO A 167 8.57 35.54 -11.27
CA PRO A 167 7.57 35.19 -12.28
C PRO A 167 7.27 33.69 -12.27
N ILE A 168 5.99 33.36 -12.23
CA ILE A 168 5.44 32.00 -12.36
C ILE A 168 4.58 31.89 -13.61
N PHE A 169 4.35 30.67 -14.09
CA PHE A 169 3.54 30.43 -15.28
C PHE A 169 2.21 29.78 -14.93
N ILE A 170 1.11 30.46 -15.27
CA ILE A 170 -0.24 29.92 -15.09
C ILE A 170 -0.75 29.45 -16.45
N PRO A 171 -1.06 28.14 -16.64
CA PRO A 171 -1.65 27.67 -17.88
C PRO A 171 -3.08 28.23 -18.02
N ARG A 172 -3.31 28.99 -19.09
CA ARG A 172 -4.63 29.53 -19.47
C ARG A 172 -5.15 28.80 -20.71
N VAL A 173 -6.47 28.61 -20.73
CA VAL A 173 -7.19 28.09 -21.90
C VAL A 173 -8.28 29.09 -22.22
N GLU A 174 -8.13 29.77 -23.35
CA GLU A 174 -9.18 30.59 -23.93
C GLU A 174 -10.05 29.72 -24.82
N VAL A 175 -11.36 29.76 -24.60
CA VAL A 175 -12.32 28.98 -25.39
C VAL A 175 -13.10 29.94 -26.28
N TYR A 176 -13.02 29.73 -27.59
CA TYR A 176 -13.70 30.56 -28.59
C TYR A 176 -15.18 30.19 -28.77
N SER A 177 -15.54 28.94 -28.49
CA SER A 177 -16.92 28.43 -28.65
C SER A 177 -17.53 28.04 -27.31
N GLU A 178 -18.40 28.89 -26.78
CA GLU A 178 -19.15 28.61 -25.56
C GLU A 178 -20.09 27.41 -25.70
N ILE A 179 -20.63 27.19 -26.90
CA ILE A 179 -21.49 26.04 -27.20
C ILE A 179 -20.71 24.74 -27.00
N TYR A 180 -19.50 24.63 -27.56
CA TYR A 180 -18.68 23.42 -27.44
C TYR A 180 -18.24 23.17 -25.99
N ARG A 181 -17.88 24.24 -25.27
CA ARG A 181 -17.58 24.18 -23.83
C ARG A 181 -18.76 23.60 -23.04
N THR A 182 -19.96 24.09 -23.31
CA THR A 182 -21.19 23.64 -22.64
C THR A 182 -21.47 22.16 -22.91
N ILE A 183 -21.24 21.70 -24.15
CA ILE A 183 -21.39 20.28 -24.51
C ILE A 183 -20.41 19.41 -23.72
N LEU A 184 -19.13 19.80 -23.63
CA LEU A 184 -18.13 19.05 -22.86
C LEU A 184 -18.40 19.06 -21.35
N ASP A 185 -18.83 20.19 -20.79
CA ASP A 185 -19.20 20.28 -19.38
C ASP A 185 -20.42 19.40 -19.07
N ALA A 186 -21.42 19.38 -19.97
CA ALA A 186 -22.58 18.51 -19.86
C ALA A 186 -22.21 17.02 -19.98
N GLU A 187 -21.34 16.66 -20.93
CA GLU A 187 -20.79 15.32 -21.06
C GLU A 187 -20.09 14.87 -19.77
N ASN A 188 -19.18 15.70 -19.25
CA ASN A 188 -18.45 15.40 -18.02
C ASN A 188 -19.39 15.19 -16.83
N ALA A 189 -20.39 16.07 -16.69
CA ALA A 189 -21.39 15.98 -15.64
C ALA A 189 -22.23 14.70 -15.77
N VAL A 190 -22.68 14.34 -16.99
CA VAL A 190 -23.47 13.13 -17.24
C VAL A 190 -22.66 11.88 -16.93
N VAL A 191 -21.41 11.79 -17.38
CA VAL A 191 -20.54 10.63 -17.12
C VAL A 191 -20.21 10.52 -15.63
N ALA A 192 -19.91 11.64 -14.97
CA ALA A 192 -19.70 11.67 -13.53
C ALA A 192 -20.96 11.18 -12.80
N CYS A 193 -22.11 11.83 -12.96
CA CYS A 193 -23.36 11.45 -12.30
C CYS A 193 -23.75 9.99 -12.56
N SER A 194 -23.61 9.51 -13.80
CA SER A 194 -23.89 8.12 -14.15
C SER A 194 -22.96 7.15 -13.42
N THR A 195 -21.68 7.47 -13.31
CA THR A 195 -20.69 6.67 -12.57
C THR A 195 -21.00 6.64 -11.07
N LEU A 196 -21.47 7.75 -10.48
CA LEU A 196 -21.91 7.79 -9.09
C LEU A 196 -23.11 6.87 -8.88
N VAL A 197 -24.14 7.01 -9.72
CA VAL A 197 -25.37 6.21 -9.64
C VAL A 197 -25.05 4.72 -9.76
N LEU A 198 -24.17 4.33 -10.70
CA LEU A 198 -23.74 2.95 -10.86
C LEU A 198 -23.00 2.43 -9.62
N ASN A 199 -22.09 3.22 -9.02
CA ASN A 199 -21.38 2.81 -7.82
C ASN A 199 -22.31 2.69 -6.60
N VAL A 200 -23.28 3.60 -6.44
CA VAL A 200 -24.29 3.52 -5.38
C VAL A 200 -25.18 2.29 -5.58
N ALA A 201 -25.66 2.05 -6.81
CA ALA A 201 -26.43 0.87 -7.13
C ALA A 201 -25.65 -0.42 -6.82
N LEU A 202 -24.37 -0.47 -7.23
CA LEU A 202 -23.47 -1.57 -6.94
C LEU A 202 -23.38 -1.83 -5.43
N ALA A 203 -23.12 -0.79 -4.62
CA ALA A 203 -23.06 -0.90 -3.17
C ALA A 203 -24.36 -1.44 -2.56
N VAL A 204 -25.52 -0.97 -3.02
CA VAL A 204 -26.84 -1.43 -2.57
C VAL A 204 -27.08 -2.90 -2.95
N PHE A 205 -26.81 -3.30 -4.20
CA PHE A 205 -26.96 -4.69 -4.64
C PHE A 205 -26.08 -5.65 -3.84
N LEU A 206 -24.86 -5.23 -3.52
CA LEU A 206 -23.94 -6.03 -2.72
C LEU A 206 -24.37 -6.12 -1.26
N ALA A 207 -24.83 -5.03 -0.65
CA ALA A 207 -25.37 -5.06 0.71
C ALA A 207 -26.60 -5.99 0.80
N ARG A 208 -27.52 -5.92 -0.18
CA ARG A 208 -28.67 -6.85 -0.25
C ARG A 208 -28.23 -8.29 -0.42
N ARG A 209 -27.22 -8.53 -1.25
CA ARG A 209 -26.67 -9.88 -1.48
C ARG A 209 -26.00 -10.45 -0.24
N GLN A 210 -25.31 -9.63 0.56
CA GLN A 210 -24.74 -10.05 1.85
C GLN A 210 -25.81 -10.62 2.77
N LEU A 211 -26.90 -9.88 2.95
CA LEU A 211 -28.03 -10.31 3.78
C LEU A 211 -28.66 -11.63 3.31
N SER A 212 -28.61 -11.92 2.01
CA SER A 212 -29.10 -13.18 1.46
C SER A 212 -28.10 -14.34 1.62
N VAL A 213 -26.80 -14.09 1.53
CA VAL A 213 -25.76 -15.12 1.63
C VAL A 213 -25.50 -15.54 3.08
N ASP A 214 -25.62 -14.61 4.03
CA ASP A 214 -25.45 -14.92 5.46
C ASP A 214 -26.50 -15.91 5.98
N LYS A 215 -27.63 -16.05 5.29
CA LYS A 215 -28.66 -17.08 5.56
C LYS A 215 -28.36 -18.44 4.95
N ALA A 216 -27.45 -18.53 3.98
CA ALA A 216 -27.08 -19.75 3.27
C ALA A 216 -25.65 -20.15 3.66
N GLU A 217 -25.54 -20.84 4.80
CA GLU A 217 -24.31 -21.23 5.48
C GLU A 217 -23.33 -22.00 4.57
N ASN A 218 -22.45 -21.29 3.87
CA ASN A 218 -21.40 -21.90 3.06
C ASN A 218 -20.07 -21.15 3.19
N ARG A 219 -19.27 -21.56 4.19
CA ARG A 219 -18.02 -20.91 4.62
C ARG A 219 -16.96 -20.74 3.52
N ARG A 220 -16.99 -21.52 2.43
CA ARG A 220 -16.04 -21.38 1.31
C ARG A 220 -16.30 -20.16 0.41
N ARG A 221 -17.54 -19.67 0.30
CA ARG A 221 -17.85 -18.45 -0.48
C ARG A 221 -17.45 -17.17 0.25
N VAL A 222 -17.25 -17.22 1.57
CA VAL A 222 -16.93 -16.05 2.40
C VAL A 222 -15.56 -15.46 2.07
N SER A 223 -14.59 -16.25 1.60
CA SER A 223 -13.22 -15.76 1.33
C SER A 223 -13.11 -14.95 0.03
N SER A 224 -13.76 -15.37 -1.07
CA SER A 224 -13.83 -14.59 -2.32
C SER A 224 -14.58 -13.28 -2.10
N PHE A 225 -15.59 -13.30 -1.23
CA PHE A 225 -16.41 -12.15 -0.92
C PHE A 225 -15.64 -11.01 -0.21
N LYS A 226 -14.61 -11.34 0.59
CA LYS A 226 -13.75 -10.31 1.22
C LYS A 226 -12.97 -9.48 0.19
N ALA A 227 -12.49 -10.11 -0.88
CA ALA A 227 -11.77 -9.42 -1.95
C ALA A 227 -12.71 -8.50 -2.74
N GLU A 228 -13.92 -8.97 -3.04
CA GLU A 228 -14.96 -8.14 -3.67
C GLU A 228 -15.31 -6.92 -2.81
N ARG A 229 -15.54 -7.11 -1.50
CA ARG A 229 -15.80 -6.01 -0.55
C ARG A 229 -14.72 -4.93 -0.60
N GLY A 230 -13.46 -5.35 -0.65
CA GLY A 230 -12.34 -4.46 -0.86
C GLY A 230 -12.51 -3.62 -2.11
N LEU A 231 -12.64 -4.28 -3.28
CA LEU A 231 -12.82 -3.64 -4.59
C LEU A 231 -13.99 -2.64 -4.67
N ILE A 232 -15.05 -2.86 -3.91
CA ILE A 232 -16.21 -1.96 -3.85
C ILE A 232 -15.88 -0.71 -3.05
N ILE A 233 -15.29 -0.89 -1.86
CA ILE A 233 -14.85 0.22 -1.02
C ILE A 233 -13.84 1.07 -1.81
N THR A 234 -12.92 0.44 -2.55
CA THR A 234 -11.94 1.18 -3.36
C THR A 234 -12.64 2.04 -4.42
N SER A 235 -13.63 1.47 -5.11
CA SER A 235 -14.41 2.13 -6.16
C SER A 235 -15.15 3.35 -5.59
N PHE A 236 -15.79 3.17 -4.44
CA PHE A 236 -16.54 4.22 -3.78
C PHE A 236 -15.62 5.35 -3.28
N VAL A 237 -14.51 5.02 -2.61
CA VAL A 237 -13.60 6.03 -2.04
C VAL A 237 -12.87 6.79 -3.15
N SER A 238 -12.37 6.12 -4.19
CA SER A 238 -11.74 6.78 -5.33
C SER A 238 -12.74 7.71 -6.05
N TYR A 239 -13.98 7.23 -6.26
CA TYR A 239 -15.00 8.04 -6.88
C TYR A 239 -15.43 9.23 -6.00
N LEU A 240 -15.47 9.07 -4.67
CA LEU A 240 -15.73 10.18 -3.74
C LEU A 240 -14.66 11.28 -3.89
N PHE A 241 -13.38 10.91 -3.96
CA PHE A 241 -12.32 11.89 -4.21
C PHE A 241 -12.44 12.54 -5.59
N TYR A 242 -12.82 11.79 -6.62
CA TYR A 242 -13.08 12.35 -7.94
C TYR A 242 -14.27 13.33 -7.93
N ALA A 243 -15.35 13.00 -7.21
CA ALA A 243 -16.49 13.89 -7.05
C ALA A 243 -16.10 15.16 -6.29
N LEU A 244 -15.26 15.06 -5.26
CA LEU A 244 -14.71 16.24 -4.56
C LEU A 244 -13.83 17.09 -5.49
N PHE A 245 -13.00 16.47 -6.34
CA PHE A 245 -12.24 17.17 -7.37
C PHE A 245 -13.18 17.95 -8.32
N PHE A 246 -14.25 17.30 -8.80
CA PHE A 246 -15.24 17.92 -9.69
C PHE A 246 -16.00 19.07 -9.02
N VAL A 247 -16.50 18.87 -7.80
CA VAL A 247 -17.20 19.90 -7.03
C VAL A 247 -16.28 21.09 -6.75
N ASN A 248 -15.04 20.85 -6.34
CA ASN A 248 -14.06 21.94 -6.15
C ASN A 248 -13.74 22.66 -7.45
N SER A 249 -13.77 21.97 -8.60
CA SER A 249 -13.61 22.58 -9.92
C SER A 249 -14.76 23.53 -10.27
N ILE A 250 -16.00 23.12 -9.98
CA ILE A 250 -17.19 23.98 -10.15
C ILE A 250 -17.11 25.16 -9.18
N VAL A 251 -16.84 24.91 -7.91
CA VAL A 251 -16.81 25.96 -6.88
C VAL A 251 -15.74 27.00 -7.20
N ALA A 252 -14.52 26.58 -7.54
CA ALA A 252 -13.46 27.48 -7.94
C ALA A 252 -13.82 28.29 -9.19
N ARG A 253 -14.49 27.66 -10.19
CA ARG A 253 -14.82 28.32 -11.45
C ARG A 253 -15.96 29.33 -11.34
N TYR A 254 -17.01 29.02 -10.58
CA TYR A 254 -18.24 29.82 -10.55
C TYR A 254 -18.33 30.76 -9.34
N PHE A 255 -17.64 30.45 -8.25
CA PHE A 255 -17.67 31.26 -7.02
C PHE A 255 -16.32 31.93 -6.71
N ASP A 256 -15.32 31.76 -7.59
CA ASP A 256 -13.98 32.34 -7.47
C ASP A 256 -13.27 32.01 -6.13
N VAL A 257 -13.56 30.83 -5.58
CA VAL A 257 -12.92 30.36 -4.34
C VAL A 257 -11.56 29.76 -4.67
N THR A 258 -10.51 30.57 -4.52
CA THR A 258 -9.12 30.21 -4.84
C THR A 258 -8.65 28.92 -4.15
N LEU A 259 -8.99 28.73 -2.87
CA LEU A 259 -8.64 27.52 -2.11
C LEU A 259 -9.17 26.23 -2.78
N CYS A 260 -10.40 26.27 -3.31
CA CYS A 260 -10.96 25.14 -4.06
C CYS A 260 -10.17 24.87 -5.34
N GLY A 261 -9.59 25.89 -5.97
CA GLY A 261 -8.66 25.76 -7.09
C GLY A 261 -7.43 24.94 -6.72
N TYR A 262 -6.73 25.32 -5.65
CA TYR A 262 -5.54 24.62 -5.17
C TYR A 262 -5.84 23.20 -4.66
N ALA A 263 -7.00 22.98 -4.05
CA ALA A 263 -7.38 21.67 -3.53
C ALA A 263 -7.69 20.64 -4.64
N GLN A 264 -7.93 21.07 -5.88
CA GLN A 264 -8.16 20.17 -7.01
C GLN A 264 -7.02 19.16 -7.17
N PHE A 265 -5.77 19.60 -7.07
CA PHE A 265 -4.63 18.71 -7.24
C PHE A 265 -4.57 17.62 -6.16
N LEU A 266 -4.84 18.00 -4.91
CA LEU A 266 -4.90 17.06 -3.80
C LEU A 266 -5.95 15.97 -4.04
N PHE A 267 -7.17 16.37 -4.43
CA PHE A 267 -8.25 15.41 -4.66
C PHE A 267 -8.05 14.55 -5.91
N LEU A 268 -7.51 15.12 -6.99
CA LEU A 268 -7.12 14.35 -8.17
C LEU A 268 -6.03 13.33 -7.83
N GLY A 269 -5.00 13.76 -7.11
CA GLY A 269 -3.90 12.89 -6.68
C GLY A 269 -4.38 11.76 -5.77
N LEU A 270 -5.23 12.06 -4.79
CA LEU A 270 -5.85 11.05 -3.94
C LEU A 270 -6.76 10.11 -4.74
N ALA A 271 -7.55 10.63 -5.69
CA ALA A 271 -8.44 9.82 -6.53
C ALA A 271 -7.65 8.81 -7.38
N SER A 272 -6.52 9.22 -7.98
CA SER A 272 -5.67 8.36 -8.82
C SER A 272 -4.88 7.32 -8.02
N VAL A 273 -4.48 7.66 -6.80
CA VAL A 273 -3.64 6.80 -5.95
C VAL A 273 -4.50 5.81 -5.17
N THR A 274 -5.70 6.19 -4.71
CA THR A 274 -6.58 5.37 -3.87
C THR A 274 -6.89 3.98 -4.42
N PRO A 275 -7.27 3.77 -5.70
CA PRO A 275 -7.57 2.44 -6.24
C PRO A 275 -6.42 1.46 -6.04
N PHE A 276 -5.19 1.94 -6.27
CA PHE A 276 -3.99 1.16 -6.11
C PHE A 276 -3.74 0.77 -4.64
N TRP A 277 -3.76 1.75 -3.73
CA TRP A 277 -3.51 1.48 -2.30
C TRP A 277 -4.56 0.57 -1.71
N CYS A 278 -5.81 0.72 -2.11
CA CYS A 278 -6.84 -0.17 -1.63
C CYS A 278 -6.73 -1.57 -2.26
N LEU A 279 -6.30 -1.71 -3.51
CA LEU A 279 -5.93 -3.01 -4.08
C LEU A 279 -4.80 -3.66 -3.26
N MET A 280 -3.78 -2.90 -2.86
CA MET A 280 -2.72 -3.42 -1.98
C MET A 280 -3.26 -3.89 -0.63
N ILE A 281 -4.11 -3.10 0.03
CA ILE A 281 -4.68 -3.43 1.33
C ILE A 281 -5.56 -4.69 1.25
N PHE A 282 -6.42 -4.80 0.24
CA PHE A 282 -7.40 -5.89 0.18
C PHE A 282 -6.91 -7.15 -0.54
N ALA A 283 -5.95 -7.06 -1.47
CA ALA A 283 -5.47 -8.21 -2.21
C ALA A 283 -4.29 -8.89 -1.50
N SER A 284 -4.58 -9.98 -0.78
CA SER A 284 -3.54 -10.79 -0.11
C SER A 284 -2.44 -11.33 -1.04
N SER A 285 -2.69 -11.45 -2.34
CA SER A 285 -1.71 -11.89 -3.34
C SER A 285 -0.73 -10.77 -3.71
N ILE A 286 -1.16 -9.51 -3.64
CA ILE A 286 -0.32 -8.33 -3.86
C ILE A 286 0.55 -8.11 -2.63
N ARG A 287 -0.03 -8.13 -1.41
CA ARG A 287 0.74 -8.02 -0.16
C ARG A 287 1.88 -9.03 -0.08
N ARG A 288 1.60 -10.30 -0.41
CA ARG A 288 2.64 -11.35 -0.46
C ARG A 288 3.75 -11.04 -1.47
N ALA A 289 3.42 -10.43 -2.60
CA ALA A 289 4.42 -10.09 -3.60
C ALA A 289 5.26 -8.88 -3.17
N LEU A 290 4.68 -7.91 -2.46
CA LEU A 290 5.41 -6.81 -1.84
C LEU A 290 6.40 -7.30 -0.78
N ILE A 291 6.00 -8.27 0.05
CA ILE A 291 6.92 -8.92 1.01
C ILE A 291 8.09 -9.59 0.27
N ILE A 292 7.83 -10.25 -0.86
CA ILE A 292 8.90 -10.86 -1.66
C ILE A 292 9.82 -9.81 -2.28
N LEU A 293 9.25 -8.75 -2.86
CA LEU A 293 10.02 -7.64 -3.44
C LEU A 293 10.90 -6.98 -2.38
N TRP A 294 10.41 -6.83 -1.15
CA TRP A 294 11.17 -6.36 0.00
C TRP A 294 12.31 -7.30 0.38
N MET A 295 12.04 -8.61 0.50
CA MET A 295 13.12 -9.57 0.78
C MET A 295 14.21 -9.50 -0.31
N LEU A 296 13.81 -9.32 -1.57
CA LEU A 296 14.75 -9.18 -2.68
C LEU A 296 15.53 -7.86 -2.60
N SER A 297 14.88 -6.73 -2.29
CA SER A 297 15.55 -5.43 -2.14
C SER A 297 16.54 -5.44 -0.98
N GLN A 298 16.21 -6.10 0.13
CA GLN A 298 17.11 -6.31 1.26
C GLN A 298 18.34 -7.14 0.85
N VAL A 299 18.14 -8.24 0.11
CA VAL A 299 19.25 -9.05 -0.40
C VAL A 299 20.13 -8.25 -1.34
N ILE A 300 19.55 -7.50 -2.29
CA ILE A 300 20.31 -6.65 -3.22
C ILE A 300 21.10 -5.60 -2.44
N MET A 301 20.47 -4.89 -1.50
CA MET A 301 21.15 -3.89 -0.68
C MET A 301 22.31 -4.51 0.11
N ASN A 302 22.11 -5.66 0.74
CA ASN A 302 23.17 -6.34 1.49
C ASN A 302 24.33 -6.76 0.58
N VAL A 303 24.03 -7.28 -0.62
CA VAL A 303 25.06 -7.62 -1.62
C VAL A 303 25.79 -6.37 -2.10
N SER A 304 25.07 -5.28 -2.38
CA SER A 304 25.65 -4.00 -2.75
C SER A 304 26.58 -3.48 -1.66
N ILE A 305 26.15 -3.45 -0.40
CA ILE A 305 26.97 -3.00 0.73
C ILE A 305 28.24 -3.86 0.84
N ILE A 306 28.13 -5.20 0.77
CA ILE A 306 29.30 -6.09 0.81
C ILE A 306 30.26 -5.79 -0.35
N PHE A 307 29.74 -5.70 -1.57
CA PHE A 307 30.55 -5.42 -2.77
C PHE A 307 31.24 -4.06 -2.67
N TYR A 308 30.54 -3.03 -2.20
CA TYR A 308 31.10 -1.70 -1.97
C TYR A 308 32.16 -1.70 -0.86
N SER A 309 31.94 -2.41 0.25
CA SER A 309 32.95 -2.57 1.31
C SER A 309 34.20 -3.30 0.81
N MET A 310 34.05 -4.29 -0.08
CA MET A 310 35.20 -4.96 -0.70
C MET A 310 35.99 -4.01 -1.62
N ILE A 311 35.32 -3.22 -2.46
CA ILE A 311 36.00 -2.22 -3.29
C ILE A 311 36.78 -1.23 -2.43
N PHE A 312 36.20 -0.77 -1.34
CA PHE A 312 36.86 0.16 -0.41
C PHE A 312 38.14 -0.45 0.20
N MET A 313 38.09 -1.71 0.64
CA MET A 313 39.28 -2.43 1.13
C MET A 313 40.41 -2.50 0.09
N PHE A 314 40.09 -2.73 -1.18
CA PHE A 314 41.09 -2.81 -2.24
C PHE A 314 41.68 -1.43 -2.58
N ILE A 315 40.86 -0.38 -2.62
CA ILE A 315 41.31 0.99 -2.92
C ILE A 315 42.22 1.51 -1.81
N GLU A 316 41.86 1.29 -0.54
CA GLU A 316 42.64 1.77 0.60
C GLU A 316 43.99 1.04 0.73
N HIS A 317 44.06 -0.24 0.32
CA HIS A 317 45.29 -1.04 0.37
C HIS A 317 46.26 -0.76 -0.80
N GLU A 318 45.77 -0.32 -1.97
CA GLU A 318 46.63 -0.06 -3.14
C GLU A 318 47.05 1.41 -3.32
N SER A 319 46.43 2.39 -2.65
CA SER A 319 46.56 3.79 -3.10
C SER A 319 46.53 4.92 -2.06
N VAL A 320 46.99 4.72 -0.82
CA VAL A 320 47.13 5.85 0.13
C VAL A 320 48.58 6.06 0.60
N PRO A 321 49.35 6.94 -0.06
CA PRO A 321 50.40 7.69 0.59
C PRO A 321 49.78 8.55 1.71
N GLU A 322 50.46 8.68 2.84
CA GLU A 322 50.04 9.29 4.13
C GLU A 322 49.43 10.72 4.08
N PHE A 323 49.23 11.35 2.92
CA PHE A 323 48.99 12.80 2.82
C PHE A 323 47.59 13.25 2.39
N ILE A 324 46.61 12.36 2.24
CA ILE A 324 45.29 12.77 1.72
C ILE A 324 44.19 12.63 2.78
N HIS A 325 44.06 13.69 3.58
CA HIS A 325 42.81 14.03 4.26
C HIS A 325 41.77 14.49 3.21
N LEU A 326 40.91 13.60 2.72
CA LEU A 326 39.76 13.98 1.89
C LEU A 326 38.43 13.69 2.63
N PRO A 327 38.01 14.57 3.56
CA PRO A 327 36.76 14.44 4.33
C PRO A 327 35.48 14.49 3.46
N GLY A 328 35.54 15.06 2.25
CA GLY A 328 34.37 15.20 1.37
C GLY A 328 33.82 13.88 0.82
N HIS A 329 34.68 12.98 0.34
CA HIS A 329 34.24 11.69 -0.20
C HIS A 329 33.74 10.74 0.88
N ARG A 330 34.37 10.77 2.07
CA ARG A 330 33.94 9.97 3.23
C ARG A 330 32.56 10.42 3.76
N ARG A 331 32.30 11.74 3.80
CA ARG A 331 30.97 12.25 4.16
C ARG A 331 29.89 11.84 3.16
N MET A 332 30.16 11.98 1.87
CA MET A 332 29.24 11.54 0.81
C MET A 332 28.95 10.03 0.90
N TYR A 333 29.95 9.23 1.29
CA TYR A 333 29.81 7.79 1.53
C TYR A 333 28.85 7.48 2.69
N VAL A 334 29.08 8.07 3.86
CA VAL A 334 28.21 7.87 5.03
C VAL A 334 26.78 8.33 4.74
N GLU A 335 26.61 9.46 4.06
CA GLU A 335 25.29 9.96 3.65
C GLU A 335 24.57 8.98 2.71
N ASN A 336 25.27 8.38 1.74
CA ASN A 336 24.66 7.41 0.82
C ASN A 336 24.30 6.10 1.53
N SER A 337 25.18 5.56 2.36
CA SER A 337 24.91 4.36 3.17
C SER A 337 23.71 4.57 4.11
N LEU A 338 23.61 5.76 4.73
CA LEU A 338 22.45 6.13 5.53
C LEU A 338 21.17 6.23 4.70
N ARG A 339 21.22 6.84 3.51
CA ARG A 339 20.06 6.90 2.61
C ARG A 339 19.55 5.50 2.26
N PHE A 340 20.44 4.55 1.94
CA PHE A 340 20.06 3.15 1.70
C PHE A 340 19.47 2.48 2.95
N TYR A 341 20.06 2.72 4.13
CA TYR A 341 19.55 2.21 5.41
C TYR A 341 18.14 2.75 5.73
N TYR A 342 17.89 4.05 5.56
CA TYR A 342 16.57 4.64 5.80
C TYR A 342 15.51 4.07 4.88
N VAL A 343 15.79 3.94 3.57
CA VAL A 343 14.86 3.32 2.62
C VAL A 343 14.48 1.91 3.11
N SER A 344 15.46 1.14 3.59
CA SER A 344 15.22 -0.19 4.16
C SER A 344 14.38 -0.19 5.44
N CYS A 345 14.61 0.74 6.37
CA CYS A 345 13.81 0.88 7.59
C CYS A 345 12.36 1.30 7.31
N PHE A 346 12.11 2.16 6.33
CA PHE A 346 10.74 2.51 5.91
C PHE A 346 9.95 1.30 5.42
N PHE A 347 10.59 0.35 4.74
CA PHE A 347 9.94 -0.90 4.35
C PHE A 347 9.69 -1.84 5.53
N GLU A 348 10.58 -1.91 6.53
CA GLU A 348 10.34 -2.68 7.76
C GLU A 348 9.14 -2.13 8.57
N PHE A 349 8.98 -0.81 8.60
CA PHE A 349 7.83 -0.14 9.22
C PHE A 349 6.50 -0.52 8.55
N GLY A 350 6.47 -0.57 7.21
CA GLY A 350 5.29 -0.99 6.45
C GLY A 350 4.84 -2.43 6.74
N ILE A 351 5.79 -3.35 6.99
CA ILE A 351 5.49 -4.74 7.36
C ILE A 351 5.01 -4.86 8.82
N SER A 352 5.55 -4.04 9.72
CA SER A 352 5.06 -3.95 11.08
C SER A 352 3.58 -3.50 11.09
N PHE A 353 3.22 -2.56 10.22
CA PHE A 353 1.83 -2.20 9.96
C PHE A 353 0.99 -3.37 9.42
N GLU A 354 1.51 -4.18 8.48
CA GLU A 354 0.78 -5.36 7.99
C GLU A 354 0.55 -6.41 9.09
N ARG A 355 1.52 -6.67 9.97
CA ARG A 355 1.36 -7.59 11.11
C ARG A 355 0.28 -7.09 12.08
N VAL A 356 0.25 -5.79 12.31
CA VAL A 356 -0.74 -5.12 13.15
C VAL A 356 -2.13 -5.16 12.52
N GLU A 357 -2.23 -4.94 11.21
CA GLU A 357 -3.47 -5.04 10.46
C GLU A 357 -4.00 -6.48 10.42
N GLN A 358 -3.13 -7.49 10.25
CA GLN A 358 -3.52 -8.90 10.31
C GLN A 358 -4.03 -9.27 11.72
N GLY A 359 -3.43 -8.74 12.77
CA GLY A 359 -3.93 -8.86 14.15
C GLY A 359 -5.29 -8.17 14.35
N LEU A 360 -5.45 -6.93 13.86
CA LEU A 360 -6.70 -6.16 13.92
C LEU A 360 -7.84 -6.77 13.08
N ALA A 361 -7.52 -7.33 11.92
CA ALA A 361 -8.49 -7.99 11.04
C ALA A 361 -9.04 -9.28 11.66
N GLN A 362 -8.25 -9.98 12.47
CA GLN A 362 -8.72 -11.11 13.27
C GLN A 362 -9.56 -10.65 14.46
N LEU A 363 -9.22 -9.51 15.11
CA LEU A 363 -10.06 -8.87 16.14
C LEU A 363 -11.44 -8.44 15.61
N LYS A 364 -11.50 -7.89 14.39
CA LYS A 364 -12.76 -7.43 13.77
C LYS A 364 -13.80 -8.53 13.58
N HIS A 365 -13.38 -9.80 13.42
CA HIS A 365 -14.30 -10.95 13.35
C HIS A 365 -15.01 -11.24 14.68
N VAL A 366 -14.42 -10.86 15.82
CA VAL A 366 -15.05 -11.01 17.15
C VAL A 366 -16.07 -9.90 17.41
N TYR A 367 -15.79 -8.67 16.98
CA TYR A 367 -16.69 -7.52 17.17
C TYR A 367 -17.93 -7.57 16.27
N PHE A 368 -17.79 -8.01 15.01
CA PHE A 368 -18.93 -8.08 14.08
C PHE A 368 -19.95 -9.18 14.44
N LEU A 369 -19.50 -10.29 15.04
CA LEU A 369 -20.40 -11.35 15.50
C LEU A 369 -21.19 -10.96 16.76
N LYS A 370 -20.67 -10.06 17.61
CA LYS A 370 -21.34 -9.62 18.85
C LYS A 370 -22.29 -8.43 18.64
N ILE A 371 -21.98 -7.54 17.68
CA ILE A 371 -22.91 -6.45 17.28
C ILE A 371 -24.08 -6.99 16.42
N SER A 372 -23.93 -8.16 15.79
CA SER A 372 -25.04 -8.79 15.04
C SER A 372 -26.17 -9.35 15.92
N ASN A 373 -25.93 -9.56 17.23
CA ASN A 373 -26.94 -10.07 18.17
C ASN A 373 -27.45 -9.04 19.19
N SER A 374 -26.89 -7.83 19.21
CA SER A 374 -27.44 -6.70 19.96
C SER A 374 -27.94 -5.68 18.94
N GLY A 375 -29.26 -5.48 18.86
CA GLY A 375 -29.92 -4.56 17.95
C GLY A 375 -29.62 -3.08 18.21
N PHE A 376 -28.34 -2.70 18.16
CA PHE A 376 -27.82 -1.39 18.51
C PHE A 376 -27.30 -0.65 17.27
N SER A 377 -28.11 -0.63 16.21
CA SER A 377 -27.85 0.19 15.00
C SER A 377 -29.06 1.05 14.61
N ARG A 378 -29.73 1.63 15.63
CA ARG A 378 -30.76 2.67 15.45
C ARG A 378 -30.73 3.72 16.57
N VAL A 379 -29.57 4.27 16.95
CA VAL A 379 -29.54 5.40 17.91
C VAL A 379 -28.42 6.41 17.65
N LEU A 380 -28.11 6.75 16.40
CA LEU A 380 -27.32 7.97 16.15
C LEU A 380 -27.67 8.59 14.81
N MET A 381 -28.81 9.28 14.81
CA MET A 381 -29.01 10.65 14.30
C MET A 381 -30.51 10.87 14.11
N THR A 382 -31.17 11.45 15.12
CA THR A 382 -32.20 12.49 14.98
C THR A 382 -32.75 12.84 16.37
N MET A 383 -32.64 14.11 16.75
CA MET A 383 -33.42 14.72 17.83
C MET A 383 -34.91 14.64 17.47
N ASN A 384 -35.69 13.85 18.19
CA ASN A 384 -36.93 14.26 18.87
C ASN A 384 -37.72 13.04 19.36
N ILE A 385 -38.25 13.20 20.56
CA ILE A 385 -39.03 12.23 21.33
C ILE A 385 -40.39 11.99 20.66
N VAL A 386 -40.70 10.73 20.35
CA VAL A 386 -42.04 10.14 20.46
C VAL A 386 -41.86 8.67 20.87
N ILE A 387 -42.32 8.31 22.07
CA ILE A 387 -42.32 6.94 22.58
C ILE A 387 -43.62 6.28 22.13
N PHE A 388 -43.52 5.26 21.27
CA PHE A 388 -44.61 4.28 21.09
C PHE A 388 -44.23 3.00 21.82
N HIS A 389 -44.96 2.74 22.90
CA HIS A 389 -44.95 1.48 23.65
C HIS A 389 -45.85 0.49 22.92
N ILE A 390 -45.29 -0.61 22.43
CA ILE A 390 -46.07 -1.76 21.94
C ILE A 390 -45.55 -2.98 22.70
N GLU A 391 -46.37 -3.50 23.62
CA GLU A 391 -46.16 -4.81 24.23
C GLU A 391 -46.51 -5.91 23.23
N PRO A 392 -45.63 -6.89 22.99
CA PRO A 392 -46.06 -8.16 22.43
C PRO A 392 -46.61 -9.06 23.56
N PRO A 393 -47.72 -9.77 23.32
CA PRO A 393 -48.33 -10.64 24.32
C PRO A 393 -47.47 -11.89 24.55
N LEU A 394 -47.24 -12.18 25.82
CA LEU A 394 -46.71 -13.44 26.32
C LEU A 394 -47.72 -14.57 26.10
N ALA A 395 -47.24 -15.70 25.60
CA ALA A 395 -47.72 -17.04 25.93
C ALA A 395 -46.52 -18.02 25.98
N PRO A 396 -46.60 -19.08 26.81
CA PRO A 396 -45.45 -19.61 27.54
C PRO A 396 -44.87 -20.88 26.92
N ASP A 397 -43.74 -21.29 27.50
CA ASP A 397 -43.08 -22.60 27.41
C ASP A 397 -42.12 -22.82 26.23
N ASP A 398 -40.89 -22.34 26.43
CA ASP A 398 -39.71 -23.22 26.40
C ASP A 398 -38.53 -22.53 27.08
N LYS A 399 -38.14 -23.06 28.24
CA LYS A 399 -36.94 -22.65 28.98
C LYS A 399 -35.69 -23.13 28.24
N ILE A 400 -35.09 -22.24 27.46
CA ILE A 400 -33.65 -22.29 27.22
C ILE A 400 -33.09 -21.02 27.84
N ASP A 401 -32.24 -21.17 28.86
CA ASP A 401 -31.57 -20.07 29.55
C ASP A 401 -30.64 -19.32 28.59
N VAL A 402 -31.20 -18.33 27.89
CA VAL A 402 -30.48 -17.36 27.04
C VAL A 402 -29.69 -16.35 27.89
N PHE A 403 -29.82 -16.40 29.22
CA PHE A 403 -29.17 -15.47 30.14
C PHE A 403 -27.67 -15.71 30.37
N GLU A 404 -27.10 -16.82 29.86
CA GLU A 404 -25.66 -17.10 29.97
C GLU A 404 -24.82 -16.46 28.83
N LEU A 405 -25.43 -15.99 27.74
CA LEU A 405 -24.71 -15.35 26.62
C LEU A 405 -24.46 -13.83 26.79
N CYS A 406 -25.04 -13.21 27.83
CA CYS A 406 -24.89 -11.79 28.11
C CYS A 406 -23.85 -11.46 29.19
N GLN A 407 -23.11 -12.43 29.71
CA GLN A 407 -21.94 -12.12 30.54
C GLN A 407 -20.85 -11.48 29.66
N THR A 408 -20.62 -10.19 29.87
CA THR A 408 -19.39 -9.50 29.45
C THR A 408 -18.23 -10.10 30.23
N GLN A 409 -17.60 -11.14 29.71
CA GLN A 409 -16.39 -11.71 30.33
C GLN A 409 -15.29 -10.63 30.39
N PRO A 410 -14.83 -10.23 31.59
CA PRO A 410 -13.69 -9.32 31.74
C PRO A 410 -12.42 -9.86 31.07
N ASP A 411 -12.31 -11.18 30.89
CA ASP A 411 -11.18 -11.86 30.24
C ASP A 411 -10.99 -11.49 28.76
N LEU A 412 -12.04 -11.08 28.06
CA LEU A 412 -11.95 -10.68 26.66
C LEU A 412 -11.28 -9.30 26.51
N LEU A 413 -11.59 -8.38 27.43
CA LEU A 413 -10.95 -7.06 27.49
C LEU A 413 -9.46 -7.21 27.86
N ASP A 414 -9.14 -8.15 28.75
CA ASP A 414 -7.76 -8.48 29.09
C ASP A 414 -7.01 -9.07 27.89
N SER A 415 -7.58 -10.01 27.14
CA SER A 415 -6.94 -10.54 25.92
C SER A 415 -6.65 -9.44 24.88
N LEU A 416 -7.55 -8.47 24.77
CA LEU A 416 -7.49 -7.34 23.83
C LEU A 416 -6.46 -6.30 24.24
N ALA A 417 -6.48 -5.90 25.52
CA ALA A 417 -5.49 -5.03 26.14
C ALA A 417 -4.09 -5.62 26.02
N ASN A 418 -3.94 -6.94 26.18
CA ASN A 418 -2.64 -7.60 26.08
C ASN A 418 -2.12 -7.73 24.64
N SER A 419 -3.01 -7.90 23.66
CA SER A 419 -2.64 -7.88 22.25
C SER A 419 -2.24 -6.47 21.80
N LEU A 420 -2.93 -5.44 22.33
CA LEU A 420 -2.58 -4.03 22.15
C LEU A 420 -1.27 -3.65 22.86
N ILE A 421 -1.01 -4.15 24.07
CA ILE A 421 0.26 -3.94 24.79
C ILE A 421 1.41 -4.62 24.03
N PHE A 422 1.18 -5.81 23.46
CA PHE A 422 2.16 -6.50 22.62
C PHE A 422 2.47 -5.70 21.34
N ILE A 423 1.43 -5.21 20.66
CA ILE A 423 1.57 -4.39 19.45
C ILE A 423 2.23 -3.04 19.77
N SER A 424 1.78 -2.36 20.83
CA SER A 424 2.29 -1.07 21.27
C SER A 424 3.76 -1.15 21.71
N SER A 425 4.13 -2.17 22.49
CA SER A 425 5.53 -2.35 22.91
C SER A 425 6.44 -2.67 21.72
N HIS A 426 6.00 -3.49 20.76
CA HIS A 426 6.83 -3.81 19.60
C HIS A 426 6.95 -2.64 18.62
N ILE A 427 5.85 -1.91 18.36
CA ILE A 427 5.86 -0.67 17.56
C ILE A 427 6.75 0.37 18.24
N SER A 428 6.68 0.54 19.56
CA SER A 428 7.48 1.54 20.28
C SER A 428 8.99 1.29 20.14
N VAL A 429 9.42 0.03 20.15
CA VAL A 429 10.83 -0.34 19.99
C VAL A 429 11.32 -0.11 18.55
N GLU A 430 10.54 -0.46 17.55
CA GLU A 430 10.92 -0.22 16.15
C GLU A 430 10.86 1.27 15.77
N THR A 431 9.88 2.00 16.30
CA THR A 431 9.78 3.46 16.14
C THR A 431 10.94 4.17 16.85
N ALA A 432 11.31 3.70 18.05
CA ALA A 432 12.50 4.16 18.76
C ALA A 432 13.78 3.90 17.94
N LYS A 433 13.96 2.72 17.35
CA LYS A 433 15.12 2.44 16.48
C LYS A 433 15.19 3.39 15.28
N LEU A 434 14.06 3.70 14.65
CA LEU A 434 13.99 4.62 13.52
C LEU A 434 14.35 6.07 13.93
N LEU A 435 13.78 6.55 15.04
CA LEU A 435 14.05 7.90 15.57
C LEU A 435 15.47 8.03 16.10
N TYR A 436 15.93 7.05 16.88
CA TYR A 436 17.27 7.07 17.47
C TYR A 436 18.36 6.70 16.46
N GLY A 437 18.07 5.91 15.41
CA GLY A 437 19.07 5.54 14.41
C GLY A 437 19.67 6.76 13.69
N SER A 438 18.83 7.75 13.40
CA SER A 438 19.27 9.06 12.89
C SER A 438 20.21 9.79 13.84
N LEU A 439 19.81 9.89 15.10
CA LEU A 439 20.55 10.59 16.14
C LEU A 439 21.88 9.88 16.45
N ILE A 440 21.84 8.56 16.59
CA ILE A 440 23.00 7.68 16.82
C ILE A 440 23.99 7.85 15.67
N SER A 441 23.51 7.81 14.42
CA SER A 441 24.40 7.98 13.28
C SER A 441 25.03 9.36 13.24
N HIS A 442 24.25 10.41 13.51
CA HIS A 442 24.78 11.77 13.57
C HIS A 442 25.85 11.91 14.66
N PHE A 443 25.60 11.33 15.83
CA PHE A 443 26.56 11.35 16.94
C PHE A 443 27.83 10.56 16.66
N ILE A 444 27.74 9.41 15.98
CA ILE A 444 28.93 8.62 15.61
C ILE A 444 29.78 9.34 14.55
N THR A 445 29.18 10.18 13.70
CA THR A 445 29.92 10.92 12.66
C THR A 445 30.76 12.09 13.15
N GLU A 446 30.60 12.54 14.40
CA GLU A 446 31.36 13.66 14.97
C GLU A 446 32.82 13.30 15.30
N GLY A 447 33.17 12.01 15.28
CA GLY A 447 34.54 11.49 15.48
C GLY A 447 34.76 10.81 16.83
N PRO A 448 35.78 9.93 16.95
CA PRO A 448 35.96 9.03 18.10
C PRO A 448 36.18 9.76 19.42
N ASP A 449 36.89 10.88 19.39
CA ASP A 449 37.25 11.65 20.59
C ASP A 449 36.11 12.52 21.13
N THR A 450 34.97 12.53 20.45
CA THR A 450 33.84 13.38 20.82
C THR A 450 32.94 12.70 21.85
N LEU A 451 32.47 13.48 22.82
CA LEU A 451 31.44 13.05 23.76
C LEU A 451 30.16 12.59 23.03
N GLN A 452 29.86 13.19 21.88
CA GLN A 452 28.72 12.82 21.04
C GLN A 452 28.86 11.38 20.55
N CYS A 453 30.02 10.99 19.98
CA CYS A 453 30.25 9.62 19.53
C CYS A 453 30.10 8.62 20.70
N ALA A 454 30.66 8.92 21.87
CA ALA A 454 30.50 8.08 23.05
C ALA A 454 29.02 7.90 23.46
N ILE A 455 28.25 8.99 23.47
CA ILE A 455 26.81 8.95 23.73
C ILE A 455 26.07 8.11 22.67
N GLY A 456 26.38 8.32 21.38
CA GLY A 456 25.81 7.55 20.28
C GLY A 456 26.04 6.05 20.42
N THR A 457 27.27 5.63 20.76
CA THR A 457 27.64 4.24 21.00
C THR A 457 26.92 3.64 22.21
N VAL A 458 26.83 4.36 23.33
CA VAL A 458 26.08 3.92 24.52
C VAL A 458 24.61 3.73 24.20
N VAL A 459 23.98 4.72 23.56
CA VAL A 459 22.55 4.68 23.20
C VAL A 459 22.28 3.51 22.24
N SER A 460 23.14 3.29 21.24
CA SER A 460 23.05 2.15 20.31
C SER A 460 23.04 0.81 21.05
N ASN A 461 24.01 0.60 21.95
CA ASN A 461 24.11 -0.63 22.74
C ASN A 461 22.90 -0.83 23.67
N VAL A 462 22.39 0.24 24.29
CA VAL A 462 21.20 0.20 25.14
C VAL A 462 19.95 -0.19 24.35
N VAL A 463 19.77 0.35 23.14
CA VAL A 463 18.66 0.00 22.25
C VAL A 463 18.71 -1.49 21.88
N ASP A 464 19.89 -2.01 21.57
CA ASP A 464 20.07 -3.41 21.21
C ASP A 464 19.83 -4.37 22.38
N ILE A 465 20.37 -4.08 23.56
CA ILE A 465 20.12 -4.85 24.79
C ILE A 465 18.64 -4.78 25.17
N GLY A 466 18.02 -3.60 25.07
CA GLY A 466 16.60 -3.40 25.33
C GLY A 466 15.72 -4.23 24.40
N ALA A 467 16.03 -4.25 23.09
CA ALA A 467 15.33 -5.06 22.12
C ALA A 467 15.46 -6.56 22.41
N PHE A 468 16.66 -7.03 22.78
CA PHE A 468 16.89 -8.42 23.18
C PHE A 468 16.08 -8.80 24.43
N TYR A 469 16.16 -7.99 25.48
CA TYR A 469 15.44 -8.20 26.74
C TYR A 469 13.92 -8.24 26.53
N MET A 470 13.37 -7.30 25.76
CA MET A 470 11.95 -7.25 25.47
C MET A 470 11.46 -8.52 24.75
N ASN A 471 12.23 -9.03 23.79
CA ASN A 471 11.90 -10.28 23.10
C ASN A 471 11.90 -11.50 24.03
N ILE A 472 12.87 -11.59 24.95
CA ILE A 472 12.89 -12.62 25.98
C ILE A 472 11.66 -12.53 26.88
N ARG A 473 11.33 -11.32 27.34
CA ARG A 473 10.18 -11.08 28.22
C ARG A 473 8.86 -11.47 27.54
N VAL A 474 8.70 -11.08 26.28
CA VAL A 474 7.54 -11.47 25.46
C VAL A 474 7.45 -12.99 25.34
N TYR A 475 8.56 -13.67 25.00
CA TYR A 475 8.58 -15.13 24.89
C TYR A 475 8.13 -15.81 26.19
N PHE A 476 8.65 -15.40 27.34
CA PHE A 476 8.24 -15.96 28.63
C PHE A 476 6.78 -15.68 28.98
N ASN A 477 6.28 -14.48 28.66
CA ASN A 477 4.87 -14.14 28.83
C ASN A 477 3.98 -15.01 27.94
N CYS A 478 4.33 -15.20 26.67
CA CYS A 478 3.61 -16.07 25.74
C CYS A 478 3.66 -17.54 26.19
N LYS A 479 4.82 -18.01 26.66
CA LYS A 479 4.99 -19.37 27.20
C LYS A 479 4.09 -19.59 28.42
N ARG A 480 4.11 -18.67 29.39
CA ARG A 480 3.27 -18.73 30.59
C ARG A 480 1.79 -18.77 30.22
N ARG A 481 1.36 -17.93 29.29
CA ARG A 481 -0.05 -17.89 28.85
C ARG A 481 -0.46 -19.14 28.09
N ASN A 482 0.39 -19.68 27.24
CA ASN A 482 0.08 -20.90 26.50
C ASN A 482 -0.22 -22.10 27.43
N HIS A 483 0.27 -22.09 28.68
CA HIS A 483 -0.08 -23.08 29.70
C HIS A 483 -1.43 -22.82 30.41
N ILE A 484 -1.91 -21.57 30.45
CA ILE A 484 -3.15 -21.16 31.15
C ILE A 484 -4.37 -21.22 30.21
N VAL A 485 -4.14 -21.48 28.91
CA VAL A 485 -5.11 -21.29 27.83
C VAL A 485 -6.27 -22.31 27.78
N GLU A 486 -6.30 -23.31 28.68
CA GLU A 486 -7.36 -24.33 28.71
C GLU A 486 -8.77 -23.78 28.96
N ASP A 487 -8.91 -22.55 29.47
CA ASP A 487 -10.21 -21.92 29.74
C ASP A 487 -10.57 -20.79 28.76
N THR A 488 -9.68 -20.45 27.82
CA THR A 488 -9.94 -19.35 26.87
C THR A 488 -10.76 -19.80 25.65
N THR A 489 -11.44 -18.86 24.99
CA THR A 489 -12.17 -19.12 23.73
C THR A 489 -11.26 -19.75 22.67
N LEU A 490 -11.81 -20.61 21.80
CA LEU A 490 -11.07 -21.32 20.75
C LEU A 490 -10.19 -20.38 19.90
N ASN A 491 -10.70 -19.18 19.59
CA ASN A 491 -9.98 -18.17 18.82
C ASN A 491 -8.79 -17.58 19.61
N GLY A 492 -8.99 -17.30 20.90
CA GLY A 492 -7.90 -16.86 21.78
C GLY A 492 -6.78 -17.90 21.88
N ARG A 493 -7.13 -19.20 21.95
CA ARG A 493 -6.12 -20.27 21.94
C ARG A 493 -5.29 -20.27 20.67
N TYR A 494 -5.93 -20.07 19.52
CA TYR A 494 -5.24 -20.04 18.23
C TYR A 494 -4.28 -18.87 18.14
N GLN A 495 -4.72 -17.67 18.55
CA GLN A 495 -3.89 -16.47 18.55
C GLN A 495 -2.69 -16.61 19.49
N ILE A 496 -2.89 -17.09 20.72
CA ILE A 496 -1.79 -17.30 21.68
C ILE A 496 -0.80 -18.34 21.16
N LYS A 497 -1.28 -19.42 20.53
CA LYS A 497 -0.41 -20.43 19.90
C LYS A 497 0.38 -19.87 18.72
N GLU A 498 -0.22 -19.01 17.90
CA GLU A 498 0.46 -18.38 16.76
C GLU A 498 1.55 -17.40 17.24
N VAL A 499 1.23 -16.52 18.18
CA VAL A 499 2.21 -15.59 18.77
C VAL A 499 3.33 -16.34 19.51
N TYR A 500 2.99 -17.42 20.23
CA TYR A 500 3.98 -18.27 20.88
C TYR A 500 4.90 -18.97 19.86
N ALA A 501 4.36 -19.45 18.73
CA ALA A 501 5.16 -20.06 17.67
C ALA A 501 6.13 -19.04 17.04
N ILE A 502 5.69 -17.80 16.80
CA ILE A 502 6.53 -16.73 16.27
C ILE A 502 7.64 -16.37 17.25
N THR A 503 7.30 -16.09 18.51
CA THR A 503 8.26 -15.69 19.55
C THR A 503 9.26 -16.80 19.86
N ARG A 504 8.83 -18.06 19.86
CA ARG A 504 9.71 -19.23 19.96
C ARG A 504 10.68 -19.34 18.79
N ALA A 505 10.24 -19.03 17.57
CA ALA A 505 11.11 -19.02 16.39
C ALA A 505 12.08 -17.82 16.40
N MET A 506 11.67 -16.68 16.97
CA MET A 506 12.50 -15.48 17.10
C MET A 506 13.54 -15.57 18.21
N LEU A 507 13.29 -16.30 19.29
CA LEU A 507 14.25 -16.41 20.41
C LEU A 507 15.67 -16.82 19.97
N PRO A 508 15.89 -17.93 19.24
CA PRO A 508 17.24 -18.30 18.79
C PRO A 508 17.82 -17.28 17.79
N VAL A 509 16.97 -16.60 17.02
CA VAL A 509 17.37 -15.53 16.08
C VAL A 509 17.96 -14.36 16.85
N TYR A 510 17.29 -13.91 17.91
CA TYR A 510 17.78 -12.82 18.77
C TYR A 510 19.00 -13.21 19.59
N CYS A 511 19.08 -14.46 20.08
CA CYS A 511 20.28 -14.93 20.77
C CYS A 511 21.50 -14.91 19.84
N ILE A 512 21.36 -15.46 18.62
CA ILE A 512 22.46 -15.50 17.65
C ILE A 512 22.79 -14.08 17.17
N GLY A 513 21.79 -13.25 16.88
CA GLY A 513 21.99 -11.84 16.53
C GLY A 513 22.74 -11.07 17.61
N SER A 514 22.42 -11.30 18.89
CA SER A 514 23.12 -10.68 20.02
C SER A 514 24.57 -11.18 20.14
N VAL A 515 24.82 -12.47 19.92
CA VAL A 515 26.17 -13.03 19.89
C VAL A 515 27.01 -12.40 18.76
N VAL A 516 26.42 -12.18 17.58
CA VAL A 516 27.10 -11.49 16.46
C VAL A 516 27.33 -10.00 16.76
N LYS A 517 26.43 -9.35 17.51
CA LYS A 517 26.54 -7.93 17.88
C LYS A 517 27.55 -7.65 18.99
N ILE A 518 27.87 -8.61 19.86
CA ILE A 518 28.88 -8.42 20.91
C ILE A 518 30.25 -8.02 20.31
N PRO A 519 30.81 -8.74 19.32
CA PRO A 519 32.03 -8.33 18.64
C PRO A 519 31.94 -6.94 18.00
N VAL A 520 30.78 -6.59 17.42
CA VAL A 520 30.55 -5.26 16.82
C VAL A 520 30.65 -4.18 17.88
N ALA A 521 29.92 -4.32 18.98
CA ALA A 521 29.98 -3.40 20.10
C ALA A 521 31.41 -3.28 20.63
N THR A 522 32.12 -4.40 20.82
CA THR A 522 33.52 -4.41 21.27
C THR A 522 34.41 -3.63 20.31
N ILE A 523 34.29 -3.83 19.01
CA ILE A 523 35.10 -3.12 18.00
C ILE A 523 34.76 -1.63 17.96
N THR A 524 33.49 -1.25 18.10
CA THR A 524 33.09 0.15 18.23
C THR A 524 33.69 0.80 19.48
N TRP A 525 33.74 0.08 20.60
CA TRP A 525 34.43 0.57 21.81
C TRP A 525 35.93 0.66 21.63
N LEU A 526 36.57 -0.33 20.98
CA LEU A 526 38.00 -0.28 20.69
C LEU A 526 38.35 0.89 19.75
N PHE A 527 37.48 1.21 18.80
CA PHE A 527 37.60 2.41 17.98
C PHE A 527 37.48 3.69 18.82
N LEU A 528 36.53 3.75 19.76
CA LEU A 528 36.36 4.90 20.66
C LEU A 528 37.58 5.13 21.58
N PHE A 529 38.31 4.07 21.92
CA PHE A 529 39.56 4.15 22.68
C PHE A 529 40.81 4.32 21.79
N ASP A 530 40.62 4.61 20.50
CA ASP A 530 41.69 4.77 19.50
C ASP A 530 42.63 3.55 19.39
N VAL A 531 42.13 2.36 19.74
CA VAL A 531 42.88 1.09 19.66
C VAL A 531 42.83 0.50 18.25
N VAL A 532 41.73 0.75 17.53
CA VAL A 532 41.48 0.22 16.18
C VAL A 532 41.23 1.38 15.23
N ASN A 533 41.89 1.36 14.08
CA ASN A 533 41.70 2.35 13.03
C ASN A 533 40.22 2.38 12.56
N TYR A 534 39.68 3.59 12.37
CA TYR A 534 38.34 3.84 11.86
C TYR A 534 37.96 2.93 10.69
N ALA A 535 38.82 2.78 9.68
CA ALA A 535 38.52 2.01 8.48
C ALA A 535 38.21 0.54 8.80
N TRP A 536 39.04 -0.09 9.64
CA TRP A 536 38.82 -1.45 10.11
C TRP A 536 37.56 -1.55 10.97
N SER A 537 37.29 -0.56 11.82
CA SER A 537 36.09 -0.54 12.64
C SER A 537 34.82 -0.44 11.79
N GLU A 538 34.81 0.40 10.76
CA GLU A 538 33.69 0.62 9.86
C GLU A 538 33.41 -0.62 9.01
N ILE A 539 34.46 -1.23 8.45
CA ILE A 539 34.34 -2.47 7.67
C ILE A 539 33.78 -3.59 8.54
N VAL A 540 34.35 -3.83 9.72
CA VAL A 540 33.91 -4.94 10.57
C VAL A 540 32.51 -4.69 11.10
N CYS A 541 32.18 -3.46 11.51
CA CYS A 541 30.82 -3.11 11.94
C CYS A 541 29.81 -3.28 10.80
N THR A 542 30.14 -2.82 9.60
CA THR A 542 29.26 -2.94 8.43
C THR A 542 29.04 -4.40 8.04
N VAL A 543 30.11 -5.17 7.88
CA VAL A 543 30.05 -6.58 7.51
C VAL A 543 29.29 -7.40 8.56
N ALA A 544 29.56 -7.17 9.84
CA ALA A 544 28.89 -7.90 10.93
C ALA A 544 27.41 -7.49 11.07
N CYS A 545 27.06 -6.21 10.91
CA CYS A 545 25.66 -5.76 10.89
C CYS A 545 24.88 -6.37 9.72
N VAL A 546 25.44 -6.33 8.51
CA VAL A 546 24.82 -6.93 7.31
C VAL A 546 24.70 -8.44 7.46
N SER A 547 25.75 -9.11 7.93
CA SER A 547 25.75 -10.56 8.17
C SER A 547 24.74 -10.94 9.25
N SER A 548 24.64 -10.16 10.32
CA SER A 548 23.63 -10.34 11.36
C SER A 548 22.23 -10.28 10.78
N CYS A 549 21.89 -9.28 9.96
CA CYS A 549 20.57 -9.18 9.32
C CYS A 549 20.27 -10.37 8.39
N GLY A 550 21.25 -10.81 7.59
CA GLY A 550 21.10 -11.98 6.72
C GLY A 550 20.92 -13.29 7.49
N VAL A 551 21.77 -13.54 8.49
CA VAL A 551 21.74 -14.74 9.34
C VAL A 551 20.45 -14.80 10.15
N THR A 552 20.03 -13.69 10.76
CA THR A 552 18.80 -13.62 11.54
C THR A 552 17.56 -13.91 10.69
N SER A 553 17.48 -13.35 9.48
CA SER A 553 16.40 -13.62 8.53
C SER A 553 16.35 -15.08 8.09
N ALA A 554 17.51 -15.67 7.76
CA ALA A 554 17.63 -17.07 7.39
C ALA A 554 17.23 -18.02 8.54
N LEU A 555 17.67 -17.72 9.76
CA LEU A 555 17.32 -18.49 10.95
C LEU A 555 15.83 -18.38 11.29
N PHE A 556 15.24 -17.18 11.18
CA PHE A 556 13.81 -17.00 11.39
C PHE A 556 13.00 -17.87 10.43
N MET A 557 13.34 -17.86 9.13
CA MET A 557 12.72 -18.76 8.15
C MET A 557 12.95 -20.24 8.46
N ARG A 558 14.14 -20.62 8.96
CA ARG A 558 14.47 -21.99 9.33
C ARG A 558 13.63 -22.49 10.51
N PHE A 559 13.47 -21.67 11.55
CA PHE A 559 12.76 -22.03 12.78
C PHE A 559 11.25 -21.89 12.67
N HIS A 560 10.74 -21.01 11.80
CA HIS A 560 9.30 -20.82 11.63
C HIS A 560 8.70 -21.85 10.65
N SER A 561 8.34 -23.03 11.16
CA SER A 561 7.84 -24.18 10.38
C SER A 561 6.69 -23.84 9.40
N VAL A 562 5.75 -22.98 9.80
CA VAL A 562 4.62 -22.56 8.95
C VAL A 562 5.08 -21.71 7.76
N ILE A 563 5.94 -20.71 7.98
CA ILE A 563 6.51 -19.89 6.92
C ILE A 563 7.36 -20.77 6.00
N ARG A 564 8.23 -21.61 6.57
CA ARG A 564 9.02 -22.59 5.81
C ARG A 564 8.15 -23.48 4.93
N GLY A 565 7.04 -24.02 5.48
CA GLY A 565 6.10 -24.83 4.71
C GLY A 565 5.30 -24.05 3.66
N ARG A 566 5.10 -22.74 3.85
CA ARG A 566 4.50 -21.85 2.83
C ARG A 566 5.51 -21.56 1.72
N VAL A 567 6.74 -21.20 2.06
CA VAL A 567 7.85 -20.93 1.14
C VAL A 567 8.16 -22.17 0.32
N ALA A 568 8.32 -23.34 0.96
CA ALA A 568 8.52 -24.61 0.28
C ALA A 568 7.37 -24.97 -0.67
N ARG A 569 6.11 -24.65 -0.32
CA ARG A 569 4.97 -24.85 -1.24
C ARG A 569 4.98 -23.87 -2.41
N ILE A 570 5.44 -22.63 -2.21
CA ILE A 570 5.60 -21.67 -3.30
C ILE A 570 6.67 -22.20 -4.26
N PHE A 571 7.87 -22.53 -3.76
CA PHE A 571 8.94 -23.09 -4.59
C PHE A 571 8.55 -24.41 -5.25
N LYS A 572 7.85 -25.31 -4.54
CA LYS A 572 7.36 -26.56 -5.12
C LYS A 572 6.29 -26.34 -6.19
N ARG A 573 5.41 -25.33 -6.04
CA ARG A 573 4.45 -24.95 -7.09
C ARG A 573 5.17 -24.36 -8.29
N THR A 574 6.11 -23.43 -8.09
CA THR A 574 6.91 -22.88 -9.18
C THR A 574 7.68 -23.96 -9.93
N TYR A 575 8.26 -24.94 -9.22
CA TYR A 575 8.95 -26.08 -9.82
C TYR A 575 7.98 -26.99 -10.59
N ARG A 576 6.83 -27.31 -10.01
CA ARG A 576 5.83 -28.19 -10.64
C ARG A 576 5.15 -27.53 -11.84
N ASP A 577 4.87 -26.23 -11.78
CA ASP A 577 4.31 -25.45 -12.88
C ASP A 577 5.34 -25.31 -14.01
N ALA A 578 6.63 -25.16 -13.70
CA ALA A 578 7.72 -25.17 -14.69
C ALA A 578 7.94 -26.57 -15.31
N GLU A 579 7.86 -27.63 -14.51
CA GLU A 579 7.97 -29.02 -14.96
C GLU A 579 6.78 -29.39 -15.87
N GLN A 580 5.57 -28.97 -15.50
CA GLN A 580 4.34 -29.20 -16.26
C GLN A 580 4.25 -28.32 -17.53
N GLN A 581 4.90 -27.15 -17.56
CA GLN A 581 5.11 -26.37 -18.79
C GLN A 581 6.24 -26.91 -19.68
N SER A 582 7.20 -27.65 -19.12
CA SER A 582 8.25 -28.30 -19.92
C SER A 582 7.80 -29.63 -20.52
N SER A 583 6.85 -30.32 -19.88
CA SER A 583 6.15 -31.46 -20.43
C SER A 583 4.94 -31.01 -21.25
N VAL A 584 5.16 -30.18 -22.28
CA VAL A 584 4.18 -30.03 -23.37
C VAL A 584 4.07 -31.37 -24.06
N VAL A 585 3.19 -32.18 -23.48
CA VAL A 585 2.60 -33.39 -24.00
C VAL A 585 2.03 -33.03 -25.37
N VAL A 586 2.55 -33.72 -26.39
CA VAL A 586 1.92 -33.90 -27.70
C VAL A 586 0.42 -34.01 -27.48
N PRO A 587 -0.43 -33.21 -28.15
CA PRO A 587 -1.87 -33.21 -27.90
C PRO A 587 -2.41 -34.63 -28.06
N GLN A 588 -2.68 -35.30 -26.93
CA GLN A 588 -3.50 -36.50 -26.92
C GLN A 588 -4.87 -36.05 -27.42
N THR A 589 -5.29 -36.69 -28.50
CA THR A 589 -6.56 -36.46 -29.19
C THR A 589 -7.71 -36.41 -28.19
N ALA A 590 -8.69 -35.54 -28.44
CA ALA A 590 -9.85 -35.29 -27.56
C ALA A 590 -10.66 -36.55 -27.16
N GLU A 591 -10.39 -37.67 -27.82
CA GLU A 591 -10.98 -38.98 -27.54
C GLU A 591 -10.48 -39.59 -26.21
N GLU A 592 -9.20 -39.43 -25.87
CA GLU A 592 -8.64 -40.04 -24.65
C GLU A 592 -9.09 -39.33 -23.37
N THR A 593 -9.24 -38.00 -23.40
CA THR A 593 -9.73 -37.21 -22.26
C THR A 593 -11.19 -37.49 -21.94
N THR A 594 -12.00 -37.78 -22.96
CA THR A 594 -13.41 -38.15 -22.78
C THR A 594 -13.53 -39.53 -22.14
N SER A 595 -12.72 -40.51 -22.58
CA SER A 595 -12.73 -41.87 -22.01
C SER A 595 -12.25 -41.92 -20.55
N ALA A 596 -11.27 -41.09 -20.19
CA ALA A 596 -10.75 -41.00 -18.82
C ALA A 596 -11.78 -40.37 -17.87
N TYR A 597 -12.54 -39.38 -18.35
CA TYR A 597 -13.61 -38.75 -17.58
C TYR A 597 -14.75 -39.75 -17.27
N PHE A 598 -15.15 -40.56 -18.25
CA PHE A 598 -16.19 -41.58 -18.04
C PHE A 598 -15.74 -42.74 -17.15
N ARG A 599 -14.46 -43.14 -17.17
CA ARG A 599 -13.94 -44.14 -16.21
C ARG A 599 -13.97 -43.64 -14.77
N ILE A 600 -13.64 -42.37 -14.53
CA ILE A 600 -13.69 -41.77 -13.19
C ILE A 600 -15.14 -41.67 -12.69
N ILE A 601 -16.10 -41.38 -13.57
CA ILE A 601 -17.51 -41.34 -13.20
C ILE A 601 -18.03 -42.74 -12.87
N ASN A 602 -17.70 -43.75 -13.68
CA ASN A 602 -18.19 -45.12 -13.44
C ASN A 602 -17.58 -45.75 -12.19
N GLY A 603 -16.31 -45.46 -11.87
CA GLY A 603 -15.67 -45.94 -10.64
C GLY A 603 -16.12 -45.26 -9.34
N MET A 604 -16.99 -44.24 -9.41
CA MET A 604 -17.63 -43.64 -8.22
C MET A 604 -19.04 -44.20 -7.96
N TRP A 605 -19.55 -45.05 -8.85
CA TRP A 605 -20.89 -45.64 -8.79
C TRP A 605 -20.88 -47.15 -8.52
N GLU A 606 -19.70 -47.78 -8.57
CA GLU A 606 -19.41 -49.07 -7.94
C GLU A 606 -18.77 -48.85 -6.57
#